data_AF-A0A932TH98-F1
#
_entry.id   AF-A0A932TH98-F1
#
_cell.length_a   1.000
_cell.length_b   1.000
_cell.length_c   1.000
_cell.angle_alpha   90.00
_cell.angle_beta   90.00
_cell.angle_gamma   90.00
#
_symmetry.space_group_name_H-M   'P 1'
#
loop_
_entity.id
_entity.type
_entity.pdbx_description
1 polymer ?
#
loop_
_entity_poly.entity_id
_entity_poly.type
_entity_poly.pdbx_seq_one_letter_code
_entity_poly.pdbx_strand_id
1 'polypeptide(L)'
;MKEYRSTGVAMSDRDNLSRRDFLREAGSLTLVMALTPDRAAAPASAGPPVPCAVIGTGQHGREILSRLSRLGNAPVVAICDVDQINLNRGRQAAPGAATFTDYRPLLETQRDVQAVFVATPTHTHRPIVTAGLQAGKHVYCE
;
A
#
# COMPACT_ATOMS: atom_id res chain seq x y z
N MET A 1 79.14 -9.73 -16.15
CA MET A 1 79.67 -8.84 -15.09
C MET A 1 78.75 -7.62 -15.01
N LYS A 2 78.03 -7.52 -13.88
CA LYS A 2 77.36 -6.34 -13.30
C LYS A 2 76.24 -5.57 -14.03
N GLU A 3 75.26 -5.24 -13.19
CA GLU A 3 74.01 -4.47 -13.32
C GLU A 3 74.20 -2.98 -13.68
N TYR A 4 73.17 -2.31 -14.23
CA TYR A 4 72.24 -1.43 -13.49
C TYR A 4 71.33 -0.61 -14.43
N ARG A 5 70.07 -0.44 -13.98
CA ARG A 5 68.92 0.21 -14.63
C ARG A 5 69.05 1.74 -14.78
N SER A 6 68.28 2.33 -15.70
CA SER A 6 67.51 3.54 -15.39
C SER A 6 66.25 3.64 -16.26
N THR A 7 65.20 4.13 -15.62
CA THR A 7 63.76 4.12 -15.93
C THR A 7 63.32 5.15 -16.97
N GLY A 8 62.27 4.83 -17.71
CA GLY A 8 61.43 5.80 -18.41
C GLY A 8 60.05 5.21 -18.72
N VAL A 9 59.08 5.45 -17.84
CA VAL A 9 57.65 5.16 -18.08
C VAL A 9 57.10 6.26 -18.99
N ALA A 10 56.39 5.87 -20.06
CA ALA A 10 55.40 6.73 -20.72
C ALA A 10 54.03 6.03 -20.66
N MET A 11 53.07 6.76 -20.11
CA MET A 11 51.67 6.41 -19.83
C MET A 11 50.95 5.83 -21.05
N SER A 12 50.18 4.76 -20.81
CA SER A 12 49.18 4.18 -21.70
C SER A 12 48.17 5.23 -22.17
N ASP A 13 48.00 5.33 -23.48
CA ASP A 13 46.94 6.11 -24.13
C ASP A 13 45.59 5.44 -23.81
N ARG A 14 44.62 6.21 -23.28
CA ARG A 14 43.32 5.68 -22.87
C ARG A 14 42.37 5.68 -24.07
N ASP A 15 41.66 4.57 -24.20
CA ASP A 15 40.63 4.27 -25.20
C ASP A 15 39.72 5.46 -25.56
N ASN A 16 39.77 5.88 -26.82
CA ASN A 16 39.05 7.04 -27.33
C ASN A 16 37.72 6.60 -27.96
N LEU A 17 36.70 6.33 -27.12
CA LEU A 17 35.32 6.04 -27.57
C LEU A 17 34.75 7.24 -28.35
N SER A 18 34.50 7.06 -29.66
CA SER A 18 33.91 8.11 -30.49
C SER A 18 32.41 8.27 -30.21
N ARG A 19 31.93 9.52 -30.28
CA ARG A 19 30.48 9.84 -30.16
C ARG A 19 29.60 9.01 -31.09
N ARG A 20 30.12 8.62 -32.26
CA ARG A 20 29.40 7.79 -33.23
C ARG A 20 29.27 6.35 -32.80
N ASP A 21 30.29 5.81 -32.13
CA ASP A 21 30.29 4.43 -31.62
C ASP A 21 29.30 4.32 -30.45
N PHE A 22 29.29 5.31 -29.56
CA PHE A 22 28.31 5.43 -28.49
C PHE A 22 26.86 5.47 -28.99
N LEU A 23 26.57 6.26 -30.04
CA LEU A 23 25.22 6.35 -30.60
C LEU A 23 24.77 5.05 -31.29
N ARG A 24 25.69 4.30 -31.90
CA ARG A 24 25.40 2.98 -32.49
C ARG A 24 25.08 1.95 -31.42
N GLU A 25 25.86 1.90 -30.34
CA GLU A 25 25.61 0.97 -29.24
C GLU A 25 24.33 1.31 -28.47
N ALA A 26 24.08 2.59 -28.17
CA ALA A 26 22.89 3.04 -27.46
C ALA A 26 21.57 2.69 -28.19
N GLY A 27 21.59 2.72 -29.53
CA GLY A 27 20.44 2.33 -30.35
C GLY A 27 20.07 0.85 -30.22
N SER A 28 21.06 -0.03 -30.03
CA SER A 28 20.83 -1.48 -29.92
C SER A 28 20.24 -1.90 -28.56
N LEU A 29 20.66 -1.25 -27.47
CA LEU A 29 20.16 -1.54 -26.11
C LEU A 29 18.68 -1.15 -25.94
N THR A 30 18.29 -0.03 -26.55
CA THR A 30 16.92 0.52 -26.46
C THR A 30 15.90 -0.39 -27.14
N LEU A 31 16.27 -0.97 -28.30
CA LEU A 31 15.38 -1.88 -29.03
C LEU A 31 15.15 -3.20 -28.28
N VAL A 32 16.17 -3.73 -27.60
CA VAL A 32 16.04 -4.97 -26.81
C VAL A 32 15.09 -4.78 -25.62
N MET A 33 15.17 -3.65 -24.91
CA MET A 33 14.20 -3.34 -23.84
C MET A 33 12.77 -3.12 -24.33
N ALA A 34 12.58 -2.62 -25.55
CA ALA A 34 11.25 -2.45 -26.14
C ALA A 34 10.59 -3.79 -26.53
N LEU A 35 11.41 -4.82 -26.80
CA LEU A 35 10.93 -6.15 -27.19
C LEU A 35 10.76 -7.11 -26.00
N THR A 36 11.25 -6.74 -24.80
CA THR A 36 10.91 -7.46 -23.58
C THR A 36 9.49 -7.08 -23.17
N PRO A 37 8.55 -8.03 -23.04
CA PRO A 37 7.23 -7.72 -22.49
C PRO A 37 7.42 -7.09 -21.13
N ASP A 38 6.70 -5.99 -20.87
CA ASP A 38 6.66 -5.37 -19.55
C ASP A 38 6.11 -6.41 -18.57
N ARG A 39 7.02 -7.11 -17.91
CA ARG A 39 6.69 -7.94 -16.75
C ARG A 39 6.57 -7.00 -15.56
N ALA A 40 5.67 -6.02 -15.64
CA ALA A 40 5.03 -5.48 -14.47
C ALA A 40 4.57 -6.71 -13.69
N ALA A 41 5.23 -6.97 -12.55
CA ALA A 41 4.93 -8.11 -11.73
C ALA A 41 3.41 -8.11 -11.55
N ALA A 42 2.73 -9.15 -12.07
CA ALA A 42 1.31 -9.32 -11.82
C ALA A 42 1.14 -9.13 -10.31
N PRO A 43 0.28 -8.20 -9.85
CA PRO A 43 0.18 -7.91 -8.42
C PRO A 43 0.02 -9.25 -7.73
N ALA A 44 0.95 -9.55 -6.81
CA ALA A 44 1.00 -10.82 -6.11
C ALA A 44 -0.44 -11.19 -5.76
N SER A 45 -0.91 -12.34 -6.25
CA SER A 45 -2.33 -12.71 -6.20
C SER A 45 -2.82 -12.39 -4.81
N ALA A 46 -3.62 -11.34 -4.67
CA ALA A 46 -4.09 -10.92 -3.37
C ALA A 46 -4.74 -12.16 -2.76
N GLY A 47 -4.34 -12.50 -1.53
CA GLY A 47 -4.93 -13.64 -0.83
C GLY A 47 -6.46 -13.50 -0.75
N PRO A 48 -7.15 -14.46 -0.11
CA PRO A 48 -8.60 -14.38 0.03
C PRO A 48 -9.03 -12.99 0.55
N PRO A 49 -10.15 -12.42 0.05
CA PRO A 49 -10.62 -11.12 0.50
C PRO A 49 -10.75 -11.07 2.02
N VAL A 50 -10.38 -9.94 2.62
CA VAL A 50 -10.48 -9.68 4.06
C VAL A 50 -11.60 -8.66 4.28
N PRO A 51 -12.82 -9.10 4.62
CA PRO A 51 -13.92 -8.19 4.92
C PRO A 51 -13.59 -7.37 6.16
N CYS A 52 -13.79 -6.07 6.06
CA CYS A 52 -13.37 -5.13 7.08
C CYS A 52 -14.50 -4.19 7.50
N ALA A 53 -14.32 -3.61 8.68
CA ALA A 53 -15.15 -2.52 9.16
C ALA A 53 -14.33 -1.25 9.39
N VAL A 54 -14.95 -0.10 9.23
CA VAL A 54 -14.35 1.21 9.59
C VAL A 54 -15.13 1.82 10.75
N ILE A 55 -14.43 2.07 11.86
CA ILE A 55 -14.97 2.69 13.07
C ILE A 55 -14.45 4.14 13.10
N GLY A 56 -15.37 5.09 12.97
CA GLY A 56 -15.11 6.51 12.69
C GLY A 56 -15.20 6.79 11.19
N THR A 57 -16.23 7.50 10.75
CA THR A 57 -16.47 7.88 9.35
C THR A 57 -16.48 9.40 9.15
N GLY A 58 -15.67 10.11 9.96
CA GLY A 58 -15.32 11.50 9.76
C GLY A 58 -14.49 11.74 8.48
N GLN A 59 -13.69 12.81 8.44
CA GLN A 59 -12.85 13.08 7.26
C GLN A 59 -11.85 11.95 6.99
N HIS A 60 -11.03 11.61 7.98
CA HIS A 60 -9.98 10.60 7.83
C HIS A 60 -10.56 9.19 7.57
N GLY A 61 -11.61 8.82 8.28
CA GLY A 61 -12.33 7.56 8.04
C GLY A 61 -12.84 7.43 6.60
N ARG A 62 -13.33 8.51 5.99
CA ARG A 62 -13.77 8.50 4.58
C ARG A 62 -12.62 8.43 3.59
N GLU A 63 -11.45 8.98 3.92
CA GLU A 63 -10.24 8.78 3.13
C GLU A 63 -9.80 7.30 3.15
N ILE A 64 -9.88 6.64 4.32
CA ILE A 64 -9.66 5.21 4.46
C ILE A 64 -10.67 4.42 3.62
N LEU A 65 -11.97 4.73 3.71
CA LEU A 65 -13.02 4.11 2.88
C LEU A 65 -12.73 4.26 1.38
N SER A 66 -12.29 5.45 0.94
CA SER A 66 -11.93 5.68 -0.47
C SER A 66 -10.71 4.88 -0.92
N ARG A 67 -9.76 4.60 -0.03
CA ARG A 67 -8.62 3.73 -0.32
C ARG A 67 -9.06 2.26 -0.37
N LEU A 68 -9.83 1.81 0.62
CA LEU A 68 -10.37 0.46 0.69
C LEU A 68 -11.24 0.13 -0.52
N SER A 69 -12.05 1.07 -1.01
CA SER A 69 -12.89 0.86 -2.21
C SER A 69 -12.09 0.60 -3.49
N ARG A 70 -10.80 0.97 -3.51
CA ARG A 70 -9.87 0.71 -4.62
C ARG A 70 -9.11 -0.60 -4.44
N LEU A 71 -9.15 -1.17 -3.24
CA LEU A 71 -8.57 -2.48 -2.94
C LEU A 71 -9.60 -3.56 -3.24
N GLY A 72 -9.38 -4.34 -4.30
CA GLY A 72 -10.28 -5.44 -4.67
C GLY A 72 -10.34 -6.59 -3.66
N ASN A 73 -9.48 -6.60 -2.65
CA ASN A 73 -9.34 -7.67 -1.66
C ASN A 73 -9.69 -7.26 -0.22
N ALA A 74 -10.28 -6.08 0.00
CA ALA A 74 -10.66 -5.59 1.33
C ALA A 74 -12.09 -5.01 1.33
N PRO A 75 -13.13 -5.84 1.11
CA PRO A 75 -14.49 -5.34 1.06
C PRO A 75 -14.92 -4.73 2.41
N VAL A 76 -15.50 -3.53 2.38
CA VAL A 76 -16.04 -2.88 3.58
C VAL A 76 -17.46 -3.40 3.81
N VAL A 77 -17.65 -4.23 4.82
CA VAL A 77 -18.95 -4.85 5.14
C VAL A 77 -19.70 -4.14 6.24
N ALA A 78 -19.02 -3.32 7.04
CA ALA A 78 -19.64 -2.52 8.08
C ALA A 78 -18.94 -1.18 8.31
N ILE A 79 -19.70 -0.19 8.77
CA ILE A 79 -19.20 1.11 9.21
C ILE A 79 -19.85 1.50 10.53
N CYS A 80 -19.11 2.25 11.35
CA CYS A 80 -19.59 2.71 12.65
C CYS A 80 -19.21 4.17 12.89
N ASP A 81 -20.15 4.99 13.36
CA ASP A 81 -19.86 6.32 13.88
C ASP A 81 -20.96 6.75 14.87
N VAL A 82 -20.56 7.38 15.99
CA VAL A 82 -21.49 7.88 17.01
C VAL A 82 -22.22 9.14 16.53
N ASP A 83 -21.64 9.87 15.58
CA ASP A 83 -22.23 11.06 14.97
C ASP A 83 -23.00 10.67 13.70
N GLN A 84 -24.30 10.98 13.69
CA GLN A 84 -25.19 10.58 12.60
C GLN A 84 -24.84 11.25 11.27
N ILE A 85 -24.27 12.45 11.28
CA ILE A 85 -23.87 13.17 10.05
C ILE A 85 -22.68 12.44 9.42
N ASN A 86 -21.68 12.08 10.22
CA ASN A 86 -20.54 11.29 9.77
C ASN A 86 -20.96 9.89 9.33
N LEU A 87 -21.84 9.21 10.07
CA LEU A 87 -22.35 7.90 9.69
C LEU A 87 -23.05 7.93 8.32
N ASN A 88 -23.90 8.94 8.10
CA ASN A 88 -24.59 9.13 6.82
C ASN A 88 -23.62 9.39 5.66
N ARG A 89 -22.56 10.18 5.90
CA ARG A 89 -21.49 10.41 4.91
C ARG A 89 -20.68 9.14 4.65
N GLY A 90 -20.39 8.36 5.69
CA GLY A 90 -19.74 7.05 5.58
C GLY A 90 -20.57 6.08 4.74
N ARG A 91 -21.89 6.04 4.94
CA ARG A 91 -22.82 5.20 4.17
C ARG A 91 -22.82 5.52 2.68
N GLN A 92 -22.63 6.79 2.32
CA GLN A 92 -22.46 7.19 0.91
C GLN A 92 -21.12 6.72 0.34
N ALA A 93 -20.06 6.72 1.15
CA ALA A 93 -18.72 6.27 0.74
C ALA A 93 -18.56 4.73 0.70
N ALA A 94 -19.38 3.99 1.46
CA ALA A 94 -19.44 2.53 1.46
C ALA A 94 -20.88 2.03 1.29
N PRO A 95 -21.44 2.11 0.06
CA PRO A 95 -22.79 1.62 -0.21
C PRO A 95 -22.92 0.13 0.11
N GLY A 96 -23.97 -0.24 0.84
CA GLY A 96 -24.24 -1.65 1.21
C GLY A 96 -23.56 -2.13 2.49
N ALA A 97 -22.65 -1.36 3.08
CA ALA A 97 -22.09 -1.67 4.39
C ALA A 97 -23.17 -1.54 5.49
N ALA A 98 -23.20 -2.49 6.42
CA ALA A 98 -24.03 -2.40 7.61
C ALA A 98 -23.60 -1.20 8.47
N THR A 99 -24.56 -0.45 9.00
CA THR A 99 -24.29 0.78 9.76
C THR A 99 -24.53 0.59 11.24
N PHE A 100 -23.61 1.08 12.06
CA PHE A 100 -23.70 1.03 13.52
C PHE A 100 -23.44 2.42 14.10
N THR A 101 -24.10 2.74 15.22
CA THR A 101 -23.81 3.94 16.02
C THR A 101 -22.90 3.64 17.22
N ASP A 102 -22.59 2.37 17.43
CA ASP A 102 -21.75 1.86 18.51
C ASP A 102 -20.93 0.68 18.01
N TYR A 103 -19.63 0.69 18.32
CA TYR A 103 -18.71 -0.34 17.86
C TYR A 103 -18.91 -1.68 18.59
N ARG A 104 -19.52 -1.67 19.79
CA ARG A 104 -19.70 -2.89 20.58
C ARG A 104 -20.69 -3.86 19.91
N PRO A 105 -21.92 -3.46 19.53
CA PRO A 105 -22.79 -4.30 18.72
C PRO A 105 -22.17 -4.71 17.38
N LEU A 106 -21.37 -3.85 16.75
CA LEU A 106 -20.66 -4.21 15.51
C LEU A 106 -19.74 -5.41 15.76
N LEU A 107 -18.88 -5.34 16.77
CA LEU A 107 -17.93 -6.41 17.09
C LEU A 107 -18.63 -7.71 17.54
N GLU A 108 -19.76 -7.60 18.22
CA GLU A 108 -20.53 -8.74 18.73
C GLU A 108 -21.36 -9.46 17.66
N THR A 109 -22.02 -8.69 16.78
CA THR A 109 -23.06 -9.21 15.87
C THR A 109 -22.57 -9.42 14.44
N GLN A 110 -21.62 -8.60 13.98
CA GLN A 110 -21.15 -8.63 12.59
C GLN A 110 -20.01 -9.64 12.43
N ARG A 111 -20.38 -10.92 12.27
CA ARG A 111 -19.43 -12.05 12.30
C ARG A 111 -18.50 -12.12 11.09
N ASP A 112 -18.91 -11.59 9.96
CA ASP A 112 -18.16 -11.57 8.69
C ASP A 112 -17.00 -10.57 8.69
N VAL A 113 -16.98 -9.58 9.60
CA VAL A 113 -15.85 -8.67 9.79
C VAL A 113 -14.64 -9.45 10.31
N GLN A 114 -13.54 -9.42 9.56
CA GLN A 114 -12.25 -10.02 9.94
C GLN A 114 -11.23 -8.98 10.42
N ALA A 115 -11.33 -7.75 9.92
CA ALA A 115 -10.45 -6.64 10.29
C ALA A 115 -11.24 -5.36 10.63
N VAL A 116 -10.72 -4.54 11.54
CA VAL A 116 -11.27 -3.21 11.84
C VAL A 116 -10.23 -2.12 11.64
N PHE A 117 -10.65 -1.02 11.03
CA PHE A 117 -9.89 0.21 10.91
C PHE A 117 -10.46 1.22 11.91
N VAL A 118 -9.63 1.70 12.83
CA VAL A 118 -10.00 2.67 13.86
C VAL A 118 -9.54 4.06 13.43
N ALA A 119 -10.50 4.92 13.09
CA ALA A 119 -10.31 6.28 12.60
C ALA A 119 -11.17 7.30 13.39
N THR A 120 -11.37 7.02 14.67
CA THR A 120 -12.06 7.89 15.64
C THR A 120 -11.09 8.92 16.24
N PRO A 121 -11.54 9.90 17.04
CA PRO A 121 -10.62 10.79 17.76
C PRO A 121 -9.65 10.01 18.66
N THR A 122 -8.38 10.41 18.68
CA THR A 122 -7.25 9.65 19.27
C THR A 122 -7.48 9.18 20.72
N HIS A 123 -8.17 9.97 21.54
CA HIS A 123 -8.48 9.60 22.94
C HIS A 123 -9.41 8.38 23.08
N THR A 124 -10.10 7.99 22.00
CA THR A 124 -10.99 6.82 21.97
C THR A 124 -10.35 5.58 21.36
N HIS A 125 -9.14 5.68 20.79
CA HIS A 125 -8.49 4.56 20.10
C HIS A 125 -8.27 3.37 21.02
N ARG A 126 -7.66 3.59 22.19
CA ARG A 126 -7.29 2.52 23.13
C ARG A 126 -8.44 1.55 23.43
N PRO A 127 -9.63 1.99 23.92
CA PRO A 127 -10.71 1.07 24.21
C PRO A 127 -11.24 0.35 22.96
N ILE A 128 -11.33 1.02 21.81
CA ILE A 128 -11.84 0.43 20.57
C ILE A 128 -10.88 -0.63 20.02
N VAL A 129 -9.57 -0.32 19.97
CA VAL A 129 -8.52 -1.26 19.56
C VAL A 129 -8.49 -2.47 20.46
N THR A 130 -8.56 -2.26 21.78
CA THR A 130 -8.58 -3.36 22.76
C THR A 130 -9.78 -4.27 22.54
N ALA A 131 -10.98 -3.69 22.35
CA ALA A 131 -12.20 -4.45 22.08
C ALA A 131 -12.11 -5.23 20.76
N GLY A 132 -11.55 -4.63 19.70
CA GLY A 132 -11.34 -5.30 18.42
C GLY A 132 -10.41 -6.50 18.53
N LEU A 133 -9.29 -6.35 19.24
CA LEU A 133 -8.34 -7.44 19.51
C LEU A 133 -8.99 -8.55 20.36
N GLN A 134 -9.73 -8.19 21.41
CA GLN A 134 -10.47 -9.16 22.25
C GLN A 134 -11.54 -9.92 21.47
N ALA A 135 -12.17 -9.29 20.48
CA ALA A 135 -13.11 -9.91 19.56
C ALA A 135 -12.43 -10.75 18.45
N GLY A 136 -11.10 -10.93 18.53
CA GLY A 136 -10.33 -11.74 17.58
C GLY A 136 -10.20 -11.11 16.19
N LYS A 137 -10.36 -9.80 16.07
CA LYS A 137 -10.24 -9.09 14.78
C LYS A 137 -8.81 -8.62 14.56
N HIS A 138 -8.39 -8.57 13.30
CA HIS A 138 -7.21 -7.78 12.93
C HIS A 138 -7.52 -6.30 13.14
N VAL A 139 -6.56 -5.51 13.62
CA VAL A 139 -6.79 -4.10 13.92
C VAL A 139 -5.74 -3.23 13.24
N TYR A 140 -6.22 -2.24 12.48
CA TYR A 140 -5.46 -1.07 12.06
C TYR A 140 -5.91 0.12 12.92
N CYS A 141 -4.96 0.83 13.51
CA CYS A 141 -5.19 2.06 14.26
C CYS A 141 -4.45 3.20 13.56
N GLU A 142 -5.15 4.31 13.31
CA GLU A 142 -4.53 5.56 12.87
C GLU A 142 -3.57 6.14 13.93
#